data_AF-A0A0S8D7S9-F1
#
_entry.id   AF-A0A0S8D7S9-F1
#
_cell.length_a   1.000
_cell.length_b   1.000
_cell.length_c   1.000
_cell.angle_alpha   90.00
_cell.angle_beta   90.00
_cell.angle_gamma   90.00
#
_symmetry.space_group_name_H-M   'P 1'
#
loop_
_entity.id
_entity.type
_entity.pdbx_description
1 polymer ?
#
loop_
_entity_poly.entity_id
_entity_poly.type
_entity_poly.pdbx_seq_one_letter_code
_entity_poly.pdbx_strand_id
1 'polypeptide(L)'
;MYHFNKHSALMVLYALVMLLSFTACQKESEKQVSSAGKSDSAADSPQVNPRVSELLSAMDIFQFSETVKAPEFELKDLKGRTVNVAQFQGKVIVLSFWATW
;
A
#
# COMPACT_ATOMS: atom_id res chain seq x y z
N MET A 1 25.51 4.16 -55.08
CA MET A 1 26.31 3.30 -54.19
C MET A 1 25.89 3.55 -52.74
N TYR A 2 24.62 3.24 -52.40
CA TYR A 2 24.09 3.35 -51.03
C TYR A 2 24.23 2.00 -50.34
N HIS A 3 25.46 1.64 -49.96
CA HIS A 3 25.68 0.50 -49.06
C HIS A 3 25.52 0.97 -47.60
N PHE A 4 24.41 1.66 -47.33
CA PHE A 4 24.23 2.43 -46.11
C PHE A 4 23.47 1.60 -45.08
N ASN A 5 24.27 0.91 -44.27
CA ASN A 5 24.00 0.33 -42.96
C ASN A 5 22.53 0.26 -42.52
N LYS A 6 21.80 -0.78 -42.97
CA LYS A 6 20.40 -1.05 -42.63
C LYS A 6 20.15 -1.08 -41.11
N HIS A 7 21.14 -1.53 -40.34
CA HIS A 7 21.09 -1.53 -38.87
C HIS A 7 21.11 -0.12 -38.27
N SER A 8 21.84 0.82 -38.88
CA SER A 8 21.85 2.22 -38.44
C SER A 8 20.51 2.91 -38.72
N ALA A 9 19.88 2.63 -39.86
CA ALA A 9 18.54 3.14 -40.19
C ALA A 9 17.46 2.56 -39.25
N LEU A 10 17.59 1.27 -38.90
CA LEU A 10 16.66 0.58 -38.00
C LEU A 10 16.78 1.08 -36.55
N MET A 11 18.00 1.40 -36.09
CA MET A 11 18.24 2.02 -34.78
C MET A 11 17.66 3.43 -34.69
N VAL A 12 17.82 4.25 -35.74
CA VAL A 12 17.26 5.62 -35.78
C VAL A 12 15.73 5.58 -35.80
N LEU A 13 15.13 4.66 -36.54
CA LEU A 13 13.69 4.45 -36.55
C LEU A 13 13.16 4.02 -35.18
N TYR A 14 13.85 3.07 -34.53
CA TYR A 14 13.47 2.61 -33.19
C TYR A 14 13.58 3.71 -32.13
N ALA A 15 14.63 4.52 -32.18
CA ALA A 15 14.81 5.67 -31.29
C ALA A 15 13.70 6.72 -31.46
N LEU A 16 13.27 6.99 -32.71
CA LEU A 16 12.14 7.88 -32.99
C LEU A 16 10.81 7.35 -32.42
N VAL A 17 10.54 6.05 -32.56
CA VAL A 17 9.32 5.44 -32.01
C VAL A 17 9.31 5.46 -30.48
N MET A 18 10.46 5.21 -29.85
CA MET A 18 10.62 5.33 -28.40
C MET A 18 10.39 6.78 -27.92
N LEU A 19 10.98 7.76 -28.60
CA LEU A 19 10.78 9.18 -28.27
C LEU A 19 9.31 9.62 -28.39
N LEU A 20 8.59 9.13 -29.41
CA LEU A 20 7.16 9.41 -29.57
C LEU A 20 6.30 8.77 -28.47
N SER A 21 6.68 7.57 -28.00
CA SER A 21 6.00 6.88 -26.89
C SER A 21 6.19 7.60 -25.55
N PHE A 22 7.37 8.18 -25.30
CA PHE A 22 7.67 8.93 -24.08
C PHE A 22 7.02 10.32 -24.04
N THR A 23 6.62 10.89 -25.18
CA THR A 23 5.94 12.21 -25.24
C THR A 23 4.43 12.10 -25.03
N ALA A 24 3.88 10.90 -24.86
CA ALA A 24 2.53 10.69 -24.33
C ALA A 24 2.53 10.89 -22.79
N CYS A 25 2.89 12.09 -22.34
CA CYS A 25 2.78 12.48 -20.95
C CYS A 25 1.32 12.84 -20.64
N GLN A 26 0.76 12.09 -19.68
CA GLN A 26 -0.08 12.59 -18.58
C GLN A 26 -1.02 13.76 -18.93
N LYS A 27 -2.25 13.41 -19.29
CA LYS A 27 -3.40 14.30 -19.14
C LYS A 27 -3.63 14.51 -17.65
N GLU A 28 -3.27 15.70 -17.17
CA GLU A 28 -3.50 16.19 -15.82
C GLU A 28 -4.99 16.03 -15.43
N SER A 29 -5.19 15.58 -14.20
CA SER A 29 -6.46 15.49 -13.50
C SER A 29 -6.95 16.88 -13.09
N GLU A 30 -8.02 17.36 -13.71
CA GLU A 30 -8.82 18.47 -13.19
C GLU A 30 -10.11 17.93 -12.55
N LYS A 31 -10.13 17.88 -11.21
CA LYS A 31 -11.36 18.05 -10.42
C LYS A 31 -10.99 18.69 -9.08
N GLN A 32 -11.10 20.01 -9.05
CA GLN A 32 -11.14 20.82 -7.85
C GLN A 32 -12.61 21.06 -7.49
N VAL A 33 -13.09 20.56 -6.35
CA VAL A 33 -14.19 21.19 -5.59
C VAL A 33 -13.91 21.04 -4.09
N SER A 34 -13.94 22.19 -3.44
CA SER A 34 -13.62 22.48 -2.05
C SER A 34 -14.72 22.12 -1.04
N SER A 35 -14.34 22.29 0.23
CA SER A 35 -15.17 22.53 1.43
C SER A 35 -15.61 21.27 2.17
N ALA A 36 -15.66 21.22 3.50
CA ALA A 36 -15.52 22.26 4.51
C ALA A 36 -14.87 21.67 5.76
N GLY A 37 -13.94 22.42 6.36
CA GLY A 37 -13.56 22.21 7.75
C GLY A 37 -14.69 22.66 8.66
N LYS A 38 -15.16 21.76 9.51
CA LYS A 38 -15.99 22.05 10.67
C LYS A 38 -15.36 21.30 11.84
N SER A 39 -14.65 22.04 12.69
CA SER A 39 -14.40 21.64 14.07
C SER A 39 -15.73 21.31 14.72
N ASP A 40 -15.78 20.27 15.54
CA ASP A 40 -16.28 20.37 16.91
C ASP A 40 -15.79 19.18 17.76
N SER A 41 -15.69 19.46 19.05
CA SER A 41 -14.93 18.78 20.10
C SER A 41 -15.55 17.48 20.64
N ALA A 42 -14.67 16.69 21.27
CA ALA A 42 -14.87 15.99 22.54
C ALA A 42 -16.06 15.02 22.69
N ALA A 43 -15.78 13.74 22.44
CA ALA A 43 -16.03 12.66 23.41
C ALA A 43 -15.22 11.43 22.97
N ASP A 44 -14.36 10.95 23.87
CA ASP A 44 -13.46 9.81 23.71
C ASP A 44 -14.26 8.52 23.44
N SER A 45 -14.38 8.18 22.16
CA SER A 45 -14.91 6.92 21.65
C SER A 45 -14.21 6.72 20.30
N PRO A 46 -13.75 5.50 19.92
CA PRO A 46 -13.02 5.30 18.67
C PRO A 46 -13.90 5.68 17.47
N GLN A 47 -13.83 6.94 17.04
CA GLN A 47 -14.52 7.44 15.85
C GLN A 47 -13.76 6.88 14.64
N VAL A 48 -14.10 5.65 14.26
CA VAL A 48 -13.63 5.04 13.01
C VAL A 48 -14.08 5.99 11.89
N ASN A 49 -13.12 6.65 11.25
CA ASN A 49 -13.39 7.54 10.13
C ASN A 49 -14.15 6.74 9.06
N PRO A 50 -15.33 7.20 8.60
CA PRO A 50 -16.19 6.42 7.71
C PRO A 50 -15.49 6.02 6.39
N ARG A 51 -14.51 6.82 5.94
CA ARG A 51 -13.68 6.47 4.77
C ARG A 51 -12.74 5.30 5.05
N VAL A 52 -12.24 5.18 6.27
CA VAL A 52 -11.35 4.09 6.69
C VAL A 52 -12.14 2.79 6.79
N SER A 53 -13.36 2.82 7.37
CA SER A 53 -14.21 1.62 7.39
C SER A 53 -14.61 1.16 5.99
N GLU A 54 -14.98 2.09 5.10
CA GLU A 54 -15.35 1.75 3.71
C GLU A 54 -14.17 1.15 2.95
N LEU A 55 -12.97 1.72 3.11
CA LEU A 55 -11.74 1.18 2.51
C LEU A 55 -11.40 -0.21 3.06
N LEU A 56 -11.48 -0.41 4.38
CA LEU A 56 -11.19 -1.70 5.01
C LEU A 56 -12.19 -2.78 4.58
N SER A 57 -13.47 -2.44 4.46
CA SER A 57 -14.49 -3.34 3.91
C SER A 57 -14.26 -3.67 2.44
N ALA A 58 -13.85 -2.69 1.61
CA ALA A 58 -13.51 -2.94 0.21
C ALA A 58 -12.27 -3.84 0.03
N MET A 59 -11.42 -3.95 1.05
CA MET A 59 -10.23 -4.81 1.08
C MET A 59 -10.48 -6.14 1.83
N ASP A 60 -11.72 -6.47 2.16
CA ASP A 60 -12.10 -7.66 2.95
C ASP A 60 -11.32 -7.79 4.29
N ILE A 61 -11.02 -6.64 4.91
CA ILE A 61 -10.36 -6.62 6.22
C ILE A 61 -11.42 -6.66 7.32
N PHE A 62 -11.39 -7.71 8.12
CA PHE A 62 -12.25 -7.85 9.28
C PHE A 62 -11.77 -6.94 10.42
N GLN A 63 -12.63 -6.01 10.84
CA GLN A 63 -12.42 -5.20 12.03
C GLN A 63 -13.21 -5.78 13.19
N PHE A 64 -12.56 -5.93 14.34
CA PHE A 64 -13.26 -6.27 15.57
C PHE A 64 -14.02 -5.04 16.08
N SER A 65 -15.33 -5.18 16.28
CA SER A 65 -16.18 -4.13 16.85
C SER A 65 -15.89 -3.86 18.32
N GLU A 66 -15.34 -4.86 19.02
CA GLU A 66 -14.95 -4.77 20.42
C GLU A 66 -13.44 -4.90 20.57
N THR A 67 -12.87 -4.12 21.48
CA THR A 67 -11.45 -4.24 21.82
C THR A 67 -11.27 -5.50 22.66
N VAL A 68 -10.76 -6.56 22.03
CA VAL A 68 -10.41 -7.81 22.72
C VAL A 68 -8.91 -7.80 23.03
N LYS A 69 -8.55 -8.15 24.26
CA LYS A 69 -7.13 -8.30 24.63
C LYS A 69 -6.53 -9.46 23.83
N ALA A 70 -5.42 -9.21 23.15
CA ALA A 70 -4.67 -10.26 22.46
C ALA A 70 -4.29 -11.40 23.44
N PRO A 71 -4.48 -12.68 23.06
CA PRO A 71 -4.05 -13.80 23.87
C PRO A 71 -2.55 -13.75 24.15
N GLU A 72 -2.15 -14.20 25.35
CA GLU A 72 -0.75 -14.38 25.67
C GLU A 72 -0.23 -15.64 24.98
N PHE A 73 0.91 -15.54 24.29
CA PHE A 73 1.56 -16.69 23.66
C PHE A 73 3.08 -16.56 23.63
N GLU A 74 3.73 -17.72 23.59
CA GLU A 74 5.17 -17.84 23.44
C GLU A 74 5.50 -18.83 22.32
N LEU A 75 6.40 -18.42 21.42
CA LEU A 75 6.80 -19.22 20.28
C LEU A 75 8.32 -19.30 20.20
N LYS A 76 8.81 -20.34 19.54
CA LYS A 76 10.21 -20.43 19.15
C LYS A 76 10.42 -19.73 17.82
N ASP A 77 11.41 -18.84 17.75
CA ASP A 77 11.83 -18.27 16.47
C ASP A 77 12.67 -19.29 15.65
N LEU A 78 13.06 -18.89 14.45
CA LEU A 78 13.89 -19.71 13.55
C LEU A 78 15.27 -20.08 14.12
N LYS A 79 15.70 -19.40 15.19
CA LYS A 79 16.96 -19.66 15.90
C LYS A 79 16.74 -20.44 17.20
N GLY A 80 15.51 -20.90 17.48
CA GLY A 80 15.15 -21.63 18.70
C GLY A 80 15.03 -20.77 19.95
N ARG A 81 15.05 -19.43 19.83
CA ARG A 81 14.88 -18.51 20.96
C ARG A 81 13.40 -18.40 21.30
N THR A 82 13.08 -18.35 22.59
CA THR A 82 11.71 -18.09 23.03
C THR A 82 11.37 -16.62 22.81
N VAL A 83 10.25 -16.36 22.15
CA VAL A 83 9.70 -15.03 21.87
C VAL A 83 8.31 -14.99 22.50
N ASN A 84 8.13 -14.10 23.48
CA ASN A 84 6.86 -13.86 24.17
C ASN A 84 6.19 -12.60 23.59
N VAL A 85 4.87 -12.60 23.38
CA VAL A 85 4.16 -11.46 22.77
C VAL A 85 4.16 -10.19 23.63
N ALA A 86 4.21 -10.32 24.97
CA ALA A 86 4.27 -9.19 25.90
C ALA A 86 5.54 -8.31 25.74
N GLN A 87 6.59 -8.80 25.08
CA GLN A 87 7.76 -7.96 24.78
C GLN A 87 7.45 -6.83 23.77
N PHE A 88 6.32 -6.94 23.05
CA PHE A 88 5.86 -5.97 22.05
C PHE A 88 4.75 -5.05 22.56
N GLN A 89 4.45 -5.04 23.86
CA GLN A 89 3.45 -4.14 24.43
C GLN A 89 3.73 -2.67 24.09
N GLY A 90 2.68 -1.94 23.72
CA GLY A 90 2.78 -0.54 23.27
C GLY A 90 3.34 -0.36 21.85
N LYS A 91 3.56 -1.43 21.10
CA LYS A 91 3.95 -1.38 19.67
C LYS A 91 2.82 -1.93 18.81
N VAL A 92 2.61 -1.32 17.64
CA VAL A 92 1.76 -1.89 16.59
C VAL A 92 2.52 -3.04 15.94
N ILE A 93 1.92 -4.23 15.92
CA ILE A 93 2.50 -5.43 15.30
C ILE A 93 1.55 -6.00 14.25
N VAL A 94 2.11 -6.64 13.22
CA VAL A 94 1.36 -7.41 12.22
C VAL A 94 1.70 -8.88 12.44
N LEU A 95 0.67 -9.69 12.71
CA LEU A 95 0.82 -11.13 12.86
C LEU A 95 0.41 -11.82 11.56
N SER A 96 1.30 -12.63 11.01
CA SER A 96 1.09 -13.38 9.77
C SER A 96 1.21 -14.88 10.04
N PHE A 97 0.19 -15.64 9.64
CA PHE A 97 0.14 -17.10 9.79
C PHE A 97 0.35 -17.75 8.41
N TRP A 98 1.34 -18.63 8.28
CA TRP A 98 1.71 -19.29 7.02
C TRP A 98 2.37 -20.66 7.27
N ALA A 99 2.50 -21.49 6.22
CA ALA A 99 3.15 -22.80 6.25
C ALA A 99 3.80 -23.14 4.90
N THR A 100 4.85 -23.97 4.88
CA THR A 100 5.68 -24.24 3.68
C THR A 100 5.17 -25.32 2.73
N TRP A 101 4.25 -26.19 3.18
CA TRP A 101 3.73 -27.40 2.52
C TRP A 101 4.77 -28.36 1.89
#